data_AF-F9DX36-F1
#
_entry.id   AF-F9DX36-F1
#
_cell.length_a   1.000
_cell.length_b   1.000
_cell.length_c   1.000
_cell.angle_alpha   90.00
_cell.angle_beta   90.00
_cell.angle_gamma   90.00
#
_symmetry.space_group_name_H-M   'P 1'
#
loop_
_entity.id
_entity.type
_entity.pdbx_description
1 polymer ?
#
loop_
_entity_poly.entity_id
_entity_poly.type
_entity_poly.pdbx_seq_one_letter_code
_entity_poly.pdbx_strand_id
1 'polypeptide(L)'
;MVKRRTDALRTKANFKSCGCYTKELGRKQMLESNPNKKHGMTNTRIYKIFRKMHERCYDPNYPEYHLYGGRGVKIAEAWYKNFESFYEWATANGYKEDLSIDRIETDGDYTPSNCRWADKYQQANNKRNNIVLEHDGKKLTLNEWARELGLPTSTVRSRYYKGKTVEEILNPVKLRN
;
A
#
# COMPACT_ATOMS: atom_id res chain seq x y z
N MET A 1 1.09 -58.66 -31.96
CA MET A 1 0.00 -57.74 -32.36
C MET A 1 -0.98 -57.64 -31.18
N VAL A 2 -0.89 -56.56 -30.38
CA VAL A 2 -1.77 -56.41 -29.21
C VAL A 2 -3.16 -56.01 -29.70
N LYS A 3 -4.08 -56.98 -29.77
CA LYS A 3 -5.49 -56.71 -30.08
C LYS A 3 -6.11 -55.93 -28.92
N ARG A 4 -6.26 -54.62 -29.08
CA ARG A 4 -7.09 -53.81 -28.16
C ARG A 4 -8.56 -54.12 -28.45
N ARG A 5 -9.23 -54.80 -27.52
CA ARG A 5 -10.69 -55.00 -27.56
C ARG A 5 -11.37 -53.62 -27.49
N THR A 6 -12.09 -53.25 -28.54
CA THR A 6 -12.82 -51.99 -28.69
C THR A 6 -14.21 -52.04 -28.04
N ASP A 7 -14.58 -53.22 -27.54
CA ASP A 7 -15.88 -53.61 -27.00
C ASP A 7 -16.17 -52.97 -25.62
N ALA A 8 -15.13 -52.50 -24.91
CA ALA A 8 -15.25 -51.92 -23.56
C ALA A 8 -15.45 -50.40 -23.53
N LEU A 9 -15.56 -49.72 -24.68
CA LEU A 9 -15.70 -48.26 -24.75
C LEU A 9 -17.15 -47.75 -24.86
N ARG A 10 -18.15 -48.66 -24.83
CA ARG A 10 -19.56 -48.33 -25.13
C ARG A 10 -20.53 -48.35 -23.96
N THR A 11 -20.07 -48.49 -22.72
CA THR A 11 -20.95 -48.34 -21.53
C THR A 11 -20.52 -47.13 -20.72
N LYS A 12 -21.34 -46.07 -20.79
CA LYS A 12 -21.23 -44.85 -19.97
C LYS A 12 -21.53 -45.17 -18.50
N ALA A 13 -20.66 -45.92 -17.83
CA ALA A 13 -20.64 -46.03 -16.38
C ALA A 13 -19.28 -46.58 -15.95
N ASN A 14 -18.51 -45.79 -15.19
CA ASN A 14 -17.41 -46.22 -14.32
C ASN A 14 -15.99 -46.48 -14.87
N PHE A 15 -15.67 -46.19 -16.13
CA PHE A 15 -14.27 -46.24 -16.57
C PHE A 15 -13.67 -44.84 -16.70
N LYS A 16 -12.77 -44.48 -15.77
CA LYS A 16 -11.97 -43.25 -15.88
C LYS A 16 -11.01 -43.42 -17.07
N SER A 17 -11.28 -42.72 -18.17
CA SER A 17 -10.31 -42.65 -19.27
C SER A 17 -8.98 -42.12 -18.74
N CYS A 18 -7.86 -42.58 -19.31
CA CYS A 18 -6.52 -42.18 -18.85
C CYS A 18 -6.36 -40.64 -18.80
N GLY A 19 -6.99 -39.90 -19.71
CA GLY A 19 -6.98 -38.43 -19.71
C GLY A 19 -7.79 -37.79 -18.57
N CYS A 20 -8.97 -38.31 -18.24
CA CYS A 20 -9.79 -37.78 -17.14
C CYS A 20 -9.12 -38.05 -15.78
N TYR A 21 -8.56 -39.26 -15.60
CA TYR A 21 -7.84 -39.62 -14.39
C TYR A 21 -6.58 -38.77 -14.18
N THR A 22 -5.79 -38.54 -15.24
CA THR A 22 -4.61 -37.67 -15.18
C THR A 22 -4.98 -36.21 -14.86
N LYS A 23 -6.09 -35.69 -15.40
CA LYS A 23 -6.59 -34.34 -15.06
C LYS A 23 -7.00 -34.23 -13.59
N GLU A 24 -7.69 -35.24 -13.06
CA GLU A 24 -8.12 -35.26 -11.66
C GLU A 24 -6.93 -35.34 -10.69
N LEU A 25 -5.94 -36.19 -11.00
CA LEU A 25 -4.68 -36.27 -10.26
C LEU A 25 -3.89 -34.96 -10.31
N GLY A 26 -3.76 -34.36 -11.49
CA GLY A 26 -3.10 -33.06 -11.65
C GLY A 26 -3.81 -31.97 -10.83
N ARG A 27 -5.15 -31.94 -10.82
CA ARG A 27 -5.91 -31.00 -9.99
C ARG A 27 -5.67 -31.24 -8.49
N LYS A 28 -5.69 -32.50 -8.06
CA LYS A 28 -5.45 -32.87 -6.65
C LYS A 28 -4.05 -32.46 -6.20
N GLN A 29 -3.04 -32.74 -7.02
CA GLN A 29 -1.66 -32.34 -6.77
C GLN A 29 -1.49 -30.82 -6.71
N MET A 30 -2.17 -30.07 -7.57
CA MET A 30 -2.17 -28.60 -7.51
C MET A 30 -2.90 -28.04 -6.27
N LEU A 31 -3.88 -28.74 -5.71
CA LEU A 31 -4.54 -28.33 -4.46
C LEU A 31 -3.67 -28.62 -3.23
N GLU A 32 -3.01 -29.78 -3.22
CA GLU A 32 -2.22 -30.25 -2.07
C GLU A 32 -0.80 -29.65 -2.04
N SER A 33 -0.16 -29.48 -3.20
CA SER A 33 1.26 -29.13 -3.29
C SER A 33 1.58 -28.40 -4.61
N ASN A 34 0.95 -27.24 -4.84
CA ASN A 34 1.24 -26.42 -6.02
C ASN A 34 2.70 -25.90 -5.98
N PRO A 35 3.60 -26.34 -6.88
CA PRO A 35 4.99 -25.89 -6.90
C PRO A 35 5.13 -24.40 -7.26
N ASN A 36 4.09 -23.81 -7.87
CA ASN A 36 4.05 -22.39 -8.23
C ASN A 36 3.42 -21.53 -7.12
N LYS A 37 2.95 -22.12 -6.01
CA LYS A 37 2.43 -21.36 -4.87
C LYS A 37 3.62 -20.74 -4.15
N LYS A 38 3.72 -19.41 -4.24
CA LYS A 38 4.64 -18.63 -3.42
C LYS A 38 4.06 -18.52 -2.00
N HIS A 39 3.69 -17.32 -1.59
CA HIS A 39 3.10 -17.02 -0.27
C HIS A 39 1.57 -17.24 -0.18
N GLY A 40 0.89 -17.63 -1.28
CA GLY A 40 -0.56 -17.89 -1.28
C GLY A 40 -1.49 -16.67 -1.16
N MET A 41 -0.95 -15.45 -1.10
CA MET A 41 -1.73 -14.21 -0.87
C MET A 41 -1.86 -13.30 -2.11
N THR A 42 -1.58 -13.79 -3.31
CA THR A 42 -1.48 -13.00 -4.56
C THR A 42 -2.73 -12.15 -4.86
N ASN A 43 -3.91 -12.58 -4.43
CA ASN A 43 -5.17 -11.87 -4.68
C ASN A 43 -5.65 -11.00 -3.49
N THR A 44 -4.84 -10.88 -2.44
CA THR A 44 -5.20 -10.11 -1.24
C THR A 44 -4.89 -8.62 -1.40
N ARG A 45 -5.59 -7.78 -0.63
CA ARG A 45 -5.36 -6.33 -0.61
C ARG A 45 -3.94 -5.97 -0.18
N ILE A 46 -3.43 -6.61 0.87
CA ILE A 46 -2.07 -6.37 1.38
C ILE A 46 -0.99 -6.71 0.35
N TYR A 47 -1.18 -7.76 -0.46
CA TYR A 47 -0.27 -8.07 -1.55
C TYR A 47 -0.35 -7.04 -2.69
N LYS A 48 -1.54 -6.52 -2.99
CA LYS A 48 -1.70 -5.42 -3.95
C LYS A 48 -0.97 -4.16 -3.46
N ILE A 49 -1.03 -3.84 -2.17
CA ILE A 49 -0.28 -2.72 -1.57
C ILE A 49 1.22 -2.92 -1.73
N PHE A 50 1.71 -4.12 -1.40
CA PHE A 50 3.10 -4.49 -1.58
C PHE A 50 3.55 -4.33 -3.04
N ARG A 51 2.79 -4.86 -3.99
CA ARG A 51 3.07 -4.69 -5.42
C ARG A 51 3.09 -3.23 -5.86
N LYS A 52 2.13 -2.43 -5.40
CA LYS A 52 2.06 -0.99 -5.69
C LYS A 52 3.24 -0.22 -5.08
N MET A 53 3.76 -0.66 -3.93
CA MET A 53 4.99 -0.12 -3.37
C MET A 53 6.18 -0.37 -4.33
N HIS A 54 6.31 -1.58 -4.87
CA HIS A 54 7.33 -1.91 -5.87
C HIS A 54 7.18 -1.11 -7.17
N GLU A 55 5.97 -1.03 -7.73
CA GLU A 55 5.71 -0.28 -8.97
C GLU A 55 6.10 1.20 -8.82
N ARG A 56 5.71 1.83 -7.71
CA ARG A 56 6.11 3.23 -7.42
C ARG A 56 7.62 3.43 -7.36
N CYS A 57 8.36 2.50 -6.74
CA CYS A 57 9.80 2.64 -6.52
C CYS A 57 10.68 2.18 -7.69
N TYR A 58 10.21 1.24 -8.51
CA TYR A 58 11.10 0.51 -9.44
C TYR A 58 10.55 0.31 -10.85
N ASP A 59 9.32 0.75 -11.15
CA ASP A 59 8.78 0.71 -12.51
C ASP A 59 8.77 2.12 -13.11
N PRO A 60 9.71 2.47 -13.99
CA PRO A 60 9.78 3.78 -14.63
C PRO A 60 8.54 4.17 -15.45
N ASN A 61 7.73 3.20 -15.86
CA ASN A 61 6.49 3.43 -16.61
C ASN A 61 5.29 3.68 -15.69
N TYR A 62 5.46 3.49 -14.38
CA TYR A 62 4.40 3.73 -13.41
C TYR A 62 4.10 5.24 -13.32
N PRO A 63 2.83 5.68 -13.39
CA PRO A 63 2.49 7.11 -13.46
C PRO A 63 3.12 7.95 -12.35
N GLU A 64 3.13 7.44 -11.12
CA GLU A 64 3.73 8.13 -9.98
C GLU A 64 5.23 7.87 -9.78
N TYR A 65 5.91 7.13 -10.65
CA TYR A 65 7.34 6.80 -10.47
C TYR A 65 8.22 8.02 -10.19
N HIS A 66 7.99 9.12 -10.91
CA HIS A 66 8.69 10.40 -10.72
C HIS A 66 8.58 10.99 -9.31
N LEU A 67 7.57 10.60 -8.52
CA LEU A 67 7.37 11.03 -7.13
C LEU A 67 8.04 10.12 -6.10
N TYR A 68 8.50 8.94 -6.52
CA TYR A 68 9.07 7.89 -5.68
C TYR A 68 10.41 7.43 -6.26
N GLY A 69 10.44 6.38 -7.10
CA GLY A 69 11.67 5.82 -7.64
C GLY A 69 12.51 6.84 -8.41
N GLY A 70 11.88 7.74 -9.16
CA GLY A 70 12.55 8.84 -9.86
C GLY A 70 13.25 9.85 -8.93
N ARG A 71 12.94 9.83 -7.63
CA ARG A 71 13.61 10.62 -6.59
C ARG A 71 14.62 9.81 -5.77
N GLY A 72 14.77 8.52 -6.06
CA GLY A 72 15.65 7.62 -5.32
C GLY A 72 15.01 6.96 -4.10
N VAL A 73 13.69 7.03 -3.93
CA VAL A 73 12.98 6.32 -2.85
C VAL A 73 13.07 4.81 -3.07
N LYS A 74 13.54 4.08 -2.06
CA LYS A 74 13.71 2.63 -2.08
C LYS A 74 12.80 1.92 -1.09
N ILE A 75 12.77 0.60 -1.21
CA ILE A 75 12.13 -0.31 -0.26
C ILE A 75 13.24 -1.02 0.53
N ALA A 76 13.03 -1.19 1.84
CA ALA A 76 13.91 -1.97 2.68
C ALA A 76 14.17 -3.35 2.06
N GLU A 77 15.43 -3.78 2.07
CA GLU A 77 15.88 -4.97 1.32
C GLU A 77 15.07 -6.23 1.66
N ALA A 78 14.76 -6.44 2.94
CA ALA A 78 13.95 -7.57 3.40
C ALA A 78 12.55 -7.58 2.75
N TRP A 79 11.89 -6.42 2.68
CA TRP A 79 10.59 -6.30 2.03
C TRP A 79 10.73 -6.42 0.52
N TYR A 80 11.74 -5.79 -0.09
CA TYR A 80 11.98 -5.87 -1.53
C TYR A 80 12.13 -7.32 -2.02
N LYS A 81 12.84 -8.15 -1.25
CA LYS A 81 13.11 -9.54 -1.60
C LYS A 81 11.97 -10.48 -1.20
N ASN A 82 11.27 -10.20 -0.10
CA ASN A 82 10.31 -11.12 0.49
C ASN A 82 9.01 -10.43 0.95
N PHE A 83 7.90 -10.85 0.35
CA PHE A 83 6.57 -10.41 0.77
C PHE A 83 6.24 -10.83 2.21
N GLU A 84 6.69 -12.01 2.68
CA GLU A 84 6.39 -12.48 4.03
C GLU A 84 6.96 -11.54 5.09
N SER A 85 8.18 -11.03 4.89
CA SER A 85 8.79 -10.04 5.79
C SER A 85 8.00 -8.72 5.84
N PHE A 86 7.41 -8.29 4.72
CA PHE A 86 6.49 -7.15 4.72
C PHE A 86 5.17 -7.48 5.43
N TYR A 87 4.63 -8.68 5.19
CA TYR A 87 3.36 -9.13 5.77
C TYR A 87 3.42 -9.28 7.29
N GLU A 88 4.50 -9.86 7.82
CA GLU A 88 4.77 -9.98 9.26
C GLU A 88 4.83 -8.60 9.91
N TRP A 89 5.59 -7.67 9.33
CA TRP A 89 5.61 -6.30 9.82
C TRP A 89 4.22 -5.66 9.77
N ALA A 90 3.52 -5.78 8.64
CA ALA A 90 2.22 -5.16 8.44
C ALA A 90 1.20 -5.62 9.48
N THR A 91 1.12 -6.92 9.72
CA THR A 91 0.20 -7.52 10.70
C THR A 91 0.59 -7.15 12.13
N ALA A 92 1.88 -7.14 12.46
CA ALA A 92 2.37 -6.70 13.77
C ALA A 92 2.16 -5.19 14.04
N ASN A 93 2.07 -4.37 12.99
CA ASN A 93 1.99 -2.90 13.09
C ASN A 93 0.58 -2.34 12.81
N GLY A 94 -0.46 -3.16 12.92
CA GLY A 94 -1.84 -2.68 12.93
C GLY A 94 -2.45 -2.46 11.54
N TYR A 95 -2.06 -3.26 10.55
CA TYR A 95 -2.75 -3.31 9.25
C TYR A 95 -4.26 -3.48 9.41
N LYS A 96 -5.02 -2.65 8.69
CA LYS A 96 -6.48 -2.74 8.55
C LYS A 96 -6.88 -2.47 7.11
N GLU A 97 -8.04 -2.99 6.71
CA GLU A 97 -8.55 -2.91 5.34
C GLU A 97 -8.89 -1.48 4.90
N ASP A 98 -9.09 -0.55 5.84
CA ASP A 98 -9.40 0.87 5.61
C ASP A 98 -8.17 1.79 5.65
N LEU A 99 -6.99 1.28 6.02
CA LEU A 99 -5.75 2.05 6.10
C LEU A 99 -4.85 1.81 4.87
N SER A 100 -4.06 2.80 4.48
CA SER A 100 -3.02 2.63 3.45
C SER A 100 -1.62 2.82 4.03
N ILE A 101 -0.63 2.25 3.36
CA ILE A 101 0.77 2.44 3.73
C ILE A 101 1.21 3.87 3.43
N ASP A 102 1.77 4.53 4.44
CA ASP A 102 2.30 5.89 4.39
C ASP A 102 3.74 5.90 4.92
N ARG A 103 4.55 6.84 4.44
CA ARG A 103 5.92 7.04 4.91
C ARG A 103 5.97 8.24 5.85
N ILE A 104 6.29 8.05 7.13
CA ILE A 104 6.29 9.11 8.17
C ILE A 104 7.09 10.32 7.68
N GLU A 105 8.33 10.09 7.27
CA GLU A 105 9.15 11.05 6.54
C GLU A 105 8.96 10.83 5.05
N THR A 106 8.25 11.76 4.40
CA THR A 106 7.84 11.62 2.98
C THR A 106 9.02 11.53 2.00
N ASP A 107 10.18 12.05 2.41
CA ASP A 107 11.41 12.01 1.62
C ASP A 107 12.27 10.77 1.91
N GLY A 108 11.93 10.00 2.95
CA GLY A 108 12.63 8.76 3.31
C GLY A 108 12.11 7.51 2.59
N ASP A 109 12.77 6.37 2.81
CA ASP A 109 12.48 5.09 2.17
C ASP A 109 11.27 4.35 2.79
N TYR A 110 10.76 3.33 2.10
CA TYR A 110 9.84 2.37 2.71
C TYR A 110 10.59 1.40 3.62
N THR A 111 10.66 1.74 4.91
CA THR A 111 11.29 0.91 5.95
C THR A 111 10.34 0.68 7.11
N PRO A 112 10.56 -0.36 7.94
CA PRO A 112 9.78 -0.57 9.16
C PRO A 112 9.70 0.65 10.08
N SER A 113 10.77 1.45 10.16
CA SER A 113 10.86 2.64 11.01
C SER A 113 10.24 3.89 10.38
N ASN A 114 10.18 3.95 9.05
CA ASN A 114 9.62 5.08 8.32
C ASN A 114 8.23 4.81 7.76
N CYS A 115 7.64 3.63 7.97
CA CYS A 115 6.30 3.31 7.48
C CYS A 115 5.27 3.27 8.61
N ARG A 116 4.04 3.63 8.28
CA ARG A 116 2.87 3.48 9.15
C ARG A 116 1.63 3.12 8.33
N TRP A 117 0.64 2.54 8.99
CA TRP A 117 -0.71 2.46 8.45
C TRP A 117 -1.45 3.74 8.79
N ALA A 118 -1.88 4.47 7.76
CA ALA A 118 -2.44 5.81 7.89
C ALA A 118 -3.81 5.91 7.26
N ASP A 119 -4.69 6.67 7.90
CA ASP A 119 -5.96 7.05 7.31
C ASP A 119 -5.78 8.13 6.22
N LYS A 120 -6.88 8.48 5.54
CA LYS A 120 -6.89 9.49 4.48
C LYS A 120 -6.48 10.89 4.96
N TYR A 121 -6.71 11.23 6.22
CA TYR A 121 -6.39 12.55 6.78
C TYR A 121 -4.90 12.64 7.12
N GLN A 122 -4.32 11.59 7.71
CA GLN A 122 -2.89 11.48 7.98
C GLN A 122 -2.08 11.53 6.68
N GLN A 123 -2.47 10.76 5.66
CA GLN A 123 -1.82 10.83 4.34
C GLN A 123 -1.98 12.20 3.68
N ALA A 124 -3.13 12.86 3.83
CA ALA A 124 -3.34 14.19 3.27
C ALA A 124 -2.44 15.24 3.93
N ASN A 125 -2.22 15.15 5.23
CA ASN A 125 -1.31 16.05 5.96
C ASN A 125 0.16 15.78 5.64
N ASN A 126 0.51 14.55 5.26
CA ASN A 126 1.87 14.18 4.92
C ASN A 126 2.30 14.58 3.48
N LYS A 127 1.44 15.25 2.72
CA LYS A 127 1.80 15.66 1.34
C LYS A 127 2.85 16.76 1.36
N ARG A 128 3.89 16.61 0.52
CA ARG A 128 4.98 17.60 0.35
C ARG A 128 4.53 18.98 -0.12
N ASN A 129 3.34 19.07 -0.73
CA ASN A 129 2.78 20.35 -1.18
C ASN A 129 1.97 21.07 -0.10
N ASN A 130 1.94 20.54 1.14
CA ASN A 130 1.36 21.26 2.26
C ASN A 130 2.28 22.38 2.71
N ILE A 131 1.65 23.49 3.13
CA ILE A 131 2.33 24.58 3.81
C ILE A 131 2.51 24.16 5.27
N VAL A 132 3.76 24.14 5.72
CA VAL A 132 4.17 23.76 7.06
C VAL A 132 4.72 25.00 7.75
N LEU A 133 4.24 25.28 8.96
CA LEU A 133 4.72 26.37 9.80
C LEU A 133 5.33 25.80 11.09
N GLU A 134 6.42 26.42 11.51
CA GLU A 134 7.07 26.15 12.79
C GLU A 134 6.69 27.23 13.80
N HIS A 135 6.17 26.81 14.95
CA HIS A 135 5.81 27.68 16.07
C HIS A 135 5.81 26.88 17.37
N ASP A 136 6.30 27.46 18.46
CA ASP A 136 6.40 26.82 19.78
C ASP A 136 7.06 25.43 19.76
N GLY A 137 8.11 25.26 18.95
CA GLY A 137 8.84 23.99 18.80
C GLY A 137 8.07 22.89 18.08
N LYS A 138 6.90 23.20 17.50
CA LYS A 138 6.10 22.28 16.69
C LYS A 138 6.18 22.67 15.22
N LYS A 139 6.26 21.65 14.36
CA LYS A 139 6.25 21.81 12.90
C LYS A 139 5.01 21.11 12.34
N LEU A 140 3.99 21.90 12.04
CA LEU A 140 2.67 21.39 11.64
C LEU A 140 2.19 22.03 10.33
N THR A 141 1.34 21.31 9.61
CA THR A 141 0.64 21.87 8.44
C THR A 141 -0.37 22.93 8.85
N LEU A 142 -0.75 23.83 7.92
CA LEU A 142 -1.82 24.80 8.20
C LEU A 142 -3.15 24.15 8.65
N ASN A 143 -3.44 22.94 8.18
CA ASN A 143 -4.64 22.20 8.59
C ASN A 143 -4.54 21.70 10.02
N GLU A 144 -3.36 21.24 10.44
CA GLU A 144 -3.11 20.78 11.81
C GLU A 144 -3.16 21.95 12.78
N TRP A 145 -2.50 23.06 12.45
CA TRP A 145 -2.60 24.30 13.23
C TRP A 145 -4.06 24.79 13.34
N ALA A 146 -4.81 24.79 12.24
CA ALA A 146 -6.22 25.17 12.26
C ALA A 146 -7.05 24.30 13.23
N ARG A 147 -6.82 22.98 13.24
CA ARG A 147 -7.48 22.05 14.17
C ARG A 147 -7.06 22.30 15.62
N GLU A 148 -5.76 22.45 15.87
CA GLU A 148 -5.21 22.66 17.21
C GLU A 148 -5.73 23.95 17.86
N LEU A 149 -5.88 25.00 17.06
CA LEU A 149 -6.32 26.33 17.50
C LEU A 149 -7.85 26.53 17.42
N GLY A 150 -8.60 25.53 16.94
CA GLY A 150 -10.04 25.65 16.72
C GLY A 150 -10.43 26.69 15.65
N LEU A 151 -9.53 26.98 14.71
CA LEU A 151 -9.74 27.95 13.65
C LEU A 151 -10.24 27.29 12.36
N PRO A 152 -11.04 27.99 11.54
CA PRO A 152 -11.30 27.55 10.17
C PRO A 152 -10.00 27.49 9.36
N THR A 153 -9.74 26.38 8.66
CA THR A 153 -8.60 26.26 7.73
C THR A 153 -8.52 27.43 6.75
N SER A 154 -9.67 27.92 6.28
CA SER A 154 -9.75 29.07 5.37
C SER A 154 -9.17 30.34 5.98
N THR A 155 -9.34 30.56 7.29
CA THR A 155 -8.77 31.69 8.02
C THR A 155 -7.25 31.60 8.05
N VAL A 156 -6.70 30.45 8.47
CA VAL A 156 -5.25 30.23 8.55
C VAL A 156 -4.61 30.36 7.16
N ARG A 157 -5.20 29.75 6.12
CA ARG A 157 -4.72 29.88 4.73
C ARG A 157 -4.81 31.31 4.21
N SER A 158 -5.90 32.02 4.46
CA SER A 158 -6.05 33.42 4.03
C SER A 158 -4.97 34.31 4.64
N ARG A 159 -4.69 34.15 5.94
CA ARG A 159 -3.62 34.91 6.62
C ARG A 159 -2.26 34.59 6.01
N TYR A 160 -1.95 33.32 5.77
CA TYR A 160 -0.70 32.92 5.12
C TYR A 160 -0.54 33.57 3.74
N TYR A 161 -1.54 33.48 2.86
CA TYR A 161 -1.45 34.07 1.51
C TYR A 161 -1.46 35.60 1.51
N LYS A 162 -1.89 36.24 2.59
CA LYS A 162 -1.77 37.69 2.80
C LYS A 162 -0.39 38.12 3.33
N GLY A 163 0.54 37.17 3.50
CA GLY A 163 1.91 37.46 3.98
C GLY A 163 1.97 37.86 5.47
N LYS A 164 1.02 37.38 6.28
CA LYS A 164 1.00 37.62 7.72
C LYS A 164 2.13 36.88 8.44
N THR A 165 2.56 37.35 9.61
CA THR A 165 3.56 36.64 10.41
C THR A 165 3.01 35.31 10.93
N VAL A 166 3.87 34.39 11.37
CA VAL A 166 3.43 33.10 11.92
C VAL A 166 2.50 33.32 13.12
N GLU A 167 2.82 34.26 13.99
CA GLU A 167 2.03 34.63 15.17
C GLU A 167 0.65 35.18 14.76
N GLU A 168 0.59 36.06 13.75
CA GLU A 168 -0.67 36.57 13.20
C GLU A 168 -1.51 35.48 12.53
N ILE A 169 -0.86 34.57 11.79
CA ILE A 169 -1.51 33.42 11.13
C ILE A 169 -2.18 32.53 12.16
N LEU A 170 -1.45 32.21 13.22
CA LEU A 170 -1.83 31.29 14.29
C LEU A 170 -2.65 31.95 15.41
N ASN A 171 -2.94 33.25 15.32
CA ASN A 171 -3.72 33.93 16.35
C ASN A 171 -5.15 33.38 16.44
N PRO A 172 -5.59 32.82 17.58
CA PRO A 172 -6.92 32.23 17.73
C PRO A 172 -8.06 33.27 17.76
N VAL A 173 -7.74 34.54 18.00
CA VAL A 173 -8.73 35.62 18.01
C VAL A 173 -9.16 35.93 16.57
N LYS A 174 -10.48 35.94 16.32
CA LYS A 174 -11.02 36.48 15.07
C LYS A 174 -10.68 37.97 15.01
N LEU A 175 -9.69 38.32 14.20
CA LEU A 175 -9.51 39.68 13.71
C LEU A 175 -10.79 40.04 12.96
N ARG A 176 -11.72 40.74 13.62
CA ARG A 176 -12.84 41.37 12.93
C ARG A 176 -12.23 42.42 12.01
N ASN A 177 -12.51 42.30 10.72
CA ASN A 177 -12.49 43.47 9.84
C ASN A 177 -13.75 44.28 10.12
#